data_AF-A0A928MI05-F1
#
_entry.id   AF-A0A928MI05-F1
#
_cell.length_a   1.000
_cell.length_b   1.000
_cell.length_c   1.000
_cell.angle_alpha   90.00
_cell.angle_beta   90.00
_cell.angle_gamma   90.00
#
_symmetry.space_group_name_H-M   'P 1'
#
loop_
_entity.id
_entity.type
_entity.pdbx_description
1 polymer ?
#
loop_
_entity_poly.entity_id
_entity_poly.type
_entity_poly.pdbx_seq_one_letter_code
_entity_poly.pdbx_strand_id
1 'polypeptide(L)'
;MMRKIALTFTVTTLVLGVFGAFFRWLQLMNAFDKETGFPIPGAGVTVVLIVYCVLAAAAICLLTVLWLRRYESDRDAAGALKCFNALPQVLGWALGVVFAAASCVVLFSAGQSPTPLLQRLFGAFGILGGLSIPFLFGKRDSSGAGPMGRTAAVVITLFFCFWMVFDYKSIYADPIVWNYAFEVLAIIASGAALYFVAAFFYGVGKPTQTLIALQLGAFLCITVTFEPRSTALSVLLGISALLQLLLEFLLIANMRET
;
A
#
# COMPACT_ATOMS: atom_id res chain seq x y z
N MET A 1 -21.60 -15.76 1.48
CA MET A 1 -20.48 -16.60 1.02
C MET A 1 -19.27 -15.75 0.63
N MET A 2 -19.44 -14.77 -0.28
CA MET A 2 -18.37 -13.88 -0.77
C MET A 2 -17.53 -13.17 0.30
N ARG A 3 -18.15 -12.72 1.41
CA ARG A 3 -17.40 -12.05 2.50
C ARG A 3 -16.40 -12.96 3.22
N LYS A 4 -16.69 -14.26 3.33
CA LYS A 4 -15.74 -15.21 3.94
C LYS A 4 -14.53 -15.38 3.04
N ILE A 5 -14.74 -15.43 1.72
CA ILE A 5 -13.66 -15.55 0.75
C ILE A 5 -12.83 -14.27 0.70
N ALA A 6 -13.48 -13.10 0.69
CA ALA A 6 -12.79 -11.81 0.79
C ALA A 6 -11.89 -11.73 2.03
N LEU A 7 -12.36 -12.23 3.17
CA LEU A 7 -11.56 -12.31 4.40
C LEU A 7 -10.42 -13.32 4.28
N THR A 8 -10.63 -14.47 3.62
CA THR A 8 -9.55 -15.43 3.38
C THR A 8 -8.42 -14.83 2.55
N PHE A 9 -8.74 -14.08 1.49
CA PHE A 9 -7.73 -13.41 0.65
C PHE A 9 -6.97 -12.34 1.44
N THR A 10 -7.66 -11.44 2.14
CA THR A 10 -6.99 -10.40 2.92
C THR A 10 -6.16 -10.96 4.07
N VAL A 11 -6.64 -12.01 4.75
CA VAL A 11 -5.85 -12.70 5.79
C VAL A 11 -4.64 -13.41 5.17
N THR A 12 -4.77 -14.01 3.99
CA THR A 12 -3.64 -14.65 3.30
C THR A 12 -2.57 -13.62 2.96
N THR A 13 -2.94 -12.47 2.38
CA THR A 13 -2.01 -11.36 2.10
C THR A 13 -1.35 -10.85 3.37
N LEU A 14 -2.11 -10.71 4.46
CA LEU A 14 -1.59 -10.27 5.75
C LEU A 14 -0.57 -11.28 6.32
N VAL A 15 -0.89 -12.57 6.31
CA VAL A 15 0.01 -13.62 6.79
C VAL A 15 1.29 -13.65 5.96
N LEU A 16 1.18 -13.61 4.63
CA LEU A 16 2.33 -13.53 3.73
C LEU A 16 3.19 -12.30 4.05
N GLY A 17 2.56 -11.15 4.29
CA GLY A 17 3.23 -9.91 4.67
C GLY A 17 4.00 -10.03 5.99
N VAL A 18 3.38 -10.60 7.02
CA VAL A 18 4.00 -10.80 8.35
C VAL A 18 5.21 -11.73 8.27
N PHE A 19 5.12 -12.83 7.53
CA PHE A 19 6.27 -13.70 7.28
C PHE A 19 7.37 -12.98 6.49
N GLY A 20 7.02 -12.15 5.52
CA GLY A 20 7.99 -11.31 4.81
C GLY A 20 8.67 -10.30 5.72
N ALA A 21 7.92 -9.69 6.64
CA ALA A 21 8.45 -8.77 7.65
C ALA A 21 9.43 -9.48 8.60
N PHE A 22 9.12 -10.72 8.98
CA PHE A 22 10.02 -11.57 9.76
C PHE A 22 11.32 -11.88 9.02
N PHE A 23 11.27 -12.27 7.74
CA PHE A 23 12.47 -12.51 6.94
C PHE A 23 13.28 -11.24 6.70
N ARG A 24 12.62 -10.09 6.50
CA ARG A 24 13.29 -8.79 6.37
C ARG A 24 13.99 -8.41 7.68
N TRP A 25 13.32 -8.61 8.81
CA TRP A 25 13.92 -8.40 10.13
C TRP A 25 15.14 -9.32 10.35
N LEU A 26 15.05 -10.60 9.98
CA LEU A 26 16.21 -11.52 10.03
C LEU A 26 17.36 -11.06 9.12
N GLN A 27 17.05 -10.50 7.95
CA GLN A 27 18.04 -9.94 7.05
C GLN A 27 18.75 -8.75 7.70
N LEU A 28 18.00 -7.82 8.29
CA LEU A 28 18.57 -6.65 8.98
C LEU A 28 19.49 -7.06 10.15
N MET A 29 19.21 -8.19 10.81
CA MET A 29 20.03 -8.70 11.91
C MET A 29 21.30 -9.47 11.48
N ASN A 30 21.26 -10.17 10.34
CA ASN A 30 22.28 -11.17 9.98
C ASN A 30 23.02 -10.89 8.67
N ALA A 31 22.50 -10.02 7.80
CA ALA A 31 23.06 -9.78 6.48
C ALA A 31 24.02 -8.59 6.43
N PHE A 32 24.15 -7.84 7.53
CA PHE A 32 25.07 -6.71 7.65
C PHE A 32 26.16 -7.04 8.65
N ASP A 33 27.40 -6.75 8.27
CA ASP A 33 28.54 -6.90 9.16
C ASP A 33 28.44 -5.89 10.31
N LYS A 34 28.63 -6.36 11.54
CA LYS A 34 28.43 -5.57 12.76
C LYS A 34 29.51 -4.50 12.97
N GLU A 35 30.70 -4.71 12.39
CA GLU A 35 31.82 -3.79 12.53
C GLU A 35 31.87 -2.74 11.41
N THR A 36 31.51 -3.13 10.18
CA THR A 36 31.64 -2.27 9.01
C THR A 36 30.31 -1.71 8.49
N GLY A 37 29.18 -2.30 8.88
CA GLY A 37 27.85 -1.92 8.40
C GLY A 37 27.60 -2.27 6.92
N PHE A 38 28.56 -2.90 6.24
CA PHE A 38 28.41 -3.30 4.85
C PHE A 38 27.61 -4.60 4.72
N PRO A 39 26.84 -4.75 3.61
CA PRO A 39 26.14 -5.99 3.33
C PRO A 39 27.13 -7.11 3.04
N ILE A 40 26.95 -8.26 3.70
CA ILE A 40 27.74 -9.47 3.44
C ILE A 40 27.29 -10.04 2.08
N PRO A 41 28.17 -10.09 1.05
CA PRO A 41 27.80 -10.59 -0.26
C PRO A 41 27.34 -12.05 -0.17
N GLY A 42 26.16 -12.35 -0.73
CA GLY A 42 25.63 -13.71 -0.75
C GLY A 42 25.12 -14.25 0.60
N ALA A 43 24.84 -13.38 1.57
CA ALA A 43 24.20 -13.79 2.82
C ALA A 43 22.94 -14.63 2.54
N GLY A 44 22.93 -15.88 3.04
CA GLY A 44 21.85 -16.83 2.75
C GLY A 44 20.47 -16.29 3.12
N VAL A 45 20.38 -15.45 4.16
CA VAL A 45 19.14 -14.80 4.59
C VAL A 45 18.59 -13.83 3.53
N THR A 46 19.45 -13.07 2.86
CA THR A 46 19.05 -12.19 1.75
C THR A 46 18.48 -13.01 0.59
N VAL A 47 19.13 -14.13 0.25
CA VAL A 47 18.65 -15.03 -0.81
C VAL A 47 17.30 -15.64 -0.45
N VAL A 48 17.13 -16.13 0.79
CA VAL A 48 15.87 -16.68 1.29
C VAL A 48 14.75 -15.64 1.22
N LEU A 49 15.01 -14.39 1.60
CA LEU A 49 14.01 -13.31 1.49
C LEU A 49 13.61 -13.04 0.05
N ILE A 50 14.56 -12.96 -0.88
CA ILE A 50 14.26 -12.74 -2.31
C ILE A 50 13.39 -13.89 -2.83
N VAL A 51 13.79 -15.14 -2.58
CA VAL A 51 13.03 -16.32 -3.01
C VAL A 51 11.62 -16.31 -2.41
N TYR A 52 11.51 -15.99 -1.12
CA TYR A 52 10.21 -15.87 -0.45
C TYR A 52 9.33 -14.80 -1.10
N CYS A 53 9.84 -13.60 -1.34
CA CYS A 53 9.09 -12.52 -1.98
C CYS A 53 8.64 -12.87 -3.40
N VAL A 54 9.50 -13.53 -4.19
CA VAL A 54 9.16 -13.98 -5.54
C VAL A 54 8.06 -15.05 -5.49
N LEU A 55 8.19 -16.05 -4.61
CA LEU A 55 7.18 -17.11 -4.44
C LEU A 55 5.84 -16.55 -3.92
N ALA A 56 5.88 -15.63 -2.96
CA ALA A 56 4.68 -14.97 -2.44
C ALA A 56 3.98 -14.15 -3.54
N ALA A 57 4.73 -13.36 -4.30
CA ALA A 57 4.18 -12.59 -5.42
C ALA A 57 3.59 -13.51 -6.51
N ALA A 58 4.27 -14.61 -6.85
CA ALA A 58 3.78 -15.60 -7.80
C ALA A 58 2.50 -16.28 -7.29
N ALA A 59 2.46 -16.67 -6.01
CA ALA A 59 1.28 -17.26 -5.39
C ALA A 59 0.08 -16.29 -5.41
N ILE A 60 0.29 -15.02 -5.03
CA ILE A 60 -0.73 -13.97 -5.09
C ILE A 60 -1.26 -13.83 -6.52
N CYS A 61 -0.38 -13.68 -7.52
CA CYS A 61 -0.78 -13.56 -8.92
C CYS A 61 -1.58 -14.77 -9.42
N LEU A 62 -1.08 -15.99 -9.15
CA LEU A 62 -1.72 -17.22 -9.61
C LEU A 62 -3.09 -17.43 -8.94
N LEU A 63 -3.18 -17.29 -7.62
CA LEU A 63 -4.44 -17.46 -6.89
C LEU A 63 -5.47 -16.46 -7.37
N THR A 64 -5.09 -15.20 -7.53
CA THR A 64 -5.99 -14.14 -7.97
C THR A 64 -6.46 -14.36 -9.40
N VAL A 65 -5.57 -14.70 -10.34
CA VAL A 65 -5.96 -15.02 -11.73
C VAL A 65 -6.86 -16.24 -11.81
N LEU A 66 -6.55 -17.32 -11.08
CA LEU A 66 -7.35 -18.54 -11.09
C LEU A 66 -8.74 -18.32 -10.48
N TRP A 67 -8.82 -17.49 -9.45
CA TRP A 67 -10.07 -17.19 -8.77
C TRP A 67 -10.97 -16.27 -9.61
N LEU A 68 -10.42 -15.19 -10.17
CA LEU A 68 -11.17 -14.27 -11.05
C LEU A 68 -11.70 -14.92 -12.34
N ARG A 69 -11.28 -16.14 -12.70
CA ARG A 69 -11.94 -16.90 -13.80
C ARG A 69 -13.39 -17.29 -13.49
N ARG A 70 -13.80 -17.26 -12.23
CA ARG A 70 -15.14 -17.69 -11.77
C ARG A 70 -16.03 -16.54 -11.31
N TYR A 71 -15.51 -15.31 -11.34
CA TYR A 71 -16.15 -14.14 -10.73
C TYR A 71 -15.94 -12.90 -11.58
N GLU A 72 -17.01 -12.12 -11.76
CA GLU A 72 -16.98 -10.83 -12.45
C GLU A 72 -17.19 -9.67 -11.47
N SER A 73 -16.56 -8.53 -11.78
CA SER A 73 -16.68 -7.27 -11.05
C SER A 73 -17.30 -6.21 -11.94
N ASP A 74 -18.13 -5.35 -11.35
CA ASP A 74 -18.54 -4.10 -12.01
C ASP A 74 -17.29 -3.24 -12.28
N ARG A 75 -17.24 -2.59 -13.45
CA ARG A 75 -16.12 -1.71 -13.83
C ARG A 75 -16.18 -0.32 -13.19
N ASP A 76 -17.33 0.00 -12.60
CA ASP A 76 -17.61 1.26 -11.91
C ASP A 76 -17.40 1.13 -10.41
N ALA A 77 -16.82 2.18 -9.80
CA ALA A 77 -16.63 2.27 -8.35
C ALA A 77 -17.95 2.19 -7.55
N ALA A 78 -19.09 2.57 -8.15
CA ALA A 78 -20.40 2.48 -7.49
C ALA A 78 -20.79 1.03 -7.16
N GLY A 79 -20.49 0.09 -8.06
CA GLY A 79 -20.71 -1.35 -7.84
C GLY A 79 -19.52 -2.01 -7.13
N ALA A 80 -18.31 -1.80 -7.66
CA ALA A 80 -17.10 -2.52 -7.24
C ALA A 80 -16.69 -2.24 -5.78
N LEU A 81 -16.82 -0.99 -5.33
CA LEU A 81 -16.33 -0.55 -4.02
C LEU A 81 -17.49 -0.20 -3.08
N LYS A 82 -18.68 -0.74 -3.30
CA LYS A 82 -19.89 -0.41 -2.52
C LYS A 82 -19.69 -0.75 -1.04
N CYS A 83 -19.92 0.22 -0.17
CA CYS A 83 -19.94 0.01 1.27
C CYS A 83 -21.25 -0.67 1.69
N PHE A 84 -21.17 -1.86 2.28
CA PHE A 84 -22.36 -2.58 2.76
C PHE A 84 -22.94 -1.99 4.05
N ASN A 85 -22.05 -1.54 4.94
CA ASN A 85 -22.36 -1.02 6.28
C ASN A 85 -21.57 0.27 6.51
N ALA A 86 -21.80 0.94 7.64
CA ALA A 86 -21.00 2.09 8.06
C ALA A 86 -19.53 1.73 8.39
N LEU A 87 -19.21 0.44 8.61
CA LEU A 87 -17.88 0.01 9.09
C LEU A 87 -16.72 0.40 8.15
N PRO A 88 -16.74 0.11 6.83
CA PRO A 88 -15.67 0.55 5.93
C PRO A 88 -15.55 2.08 5.84
N GLN A 89 -16.66 2.81 6.03
CA GLN A 89 -16.66 4.27 6.04
C GLN A 89 -16.00 4.80 7.32
N VAL A 90 -16.33 4.23 8.49
CA VAL A 90 -15.69 4.58 9.77
C VAL A 90 -14.21 4.23 9.75
N LEU A 91 -13.84 3.07 9.21
CA LEU A 91 -12.43 2.69 9.00
C LEU A 91 -11.73 3.65 8.05
N GLY A 92 -12.36 4.06 6.95
CA GLY A 92 -11.82 5.06 6.03
C GLY A 92 -11.53 6.40 6.72
N TRP A 93 -12.43 6.85 7.59
CA TRP A 93 -12.20 8.03 8.45
C TRP A 93 -11.05 7.82 9.42
N ALA A 94 -11.02 6.71 10.13
CA ALA A 94 -9.95 6.40 11.08
C ALA A 94 -8.58 6.37 10.37
N LEU A 95 -8.47 5.66 9.25
CA LEU A 95 -7.24 5.59 8.45
C LEU A 95 -6.84 6.98 7.93
N GLY A 96 -7.79 7.77 7.42
CA GLY A 96 -7.52 9.13 6.95
C GLY A 96 -7.00 10.08 8.03
N VAL A 97 -7.58 10.02 9.23
CA VAL A 97 -7.17 10.82 10.39
C VAL A 97 -5.76 10.44 10.84
N VAL A 98 -5.48 9.15 10.99
CA VAL A 98 -4.14 8.68 11.42
C VAL A 98 -3.10 9.02 10.35
N PHE A 99 -3.45 8.91 9.06
CA PHE A 99 -2.55 9.25 7.96
C PHE A 99 -2.22 10.75 7.92
N ALA A 100 -3.24 11.60 8.11
CA ALA A 100 -3.05 13.04 8.21
C ALA A 100 -2.23 13.41 9.45
N ALA A 101 -2.48 12.77 10.60
CA ALA A 101 -1.71 12.98 11.82
C ALA A 101 -0.23 12.57 11.66
N ALA A 102 0.04 11.41 11.06
CA ALA A 102 1.41 10.98 10.75
C ALA A 102 2.09 11.96 9.79
N SER A 103 1.37 12.46 8.78
CA SER A 103 1.87 13.48 7.86
C SER A 103 2.16 14.82 8.55
N CYS A 104 1.36 15.22 9.54
CA CYS A 104 1.64 16.38 10.39
C CYS A 104 2.94 16.19 11.19
N VAL A 105 3.18 15.00 11.76
CA VAL A 105 4.45 14.72 12.45
C VAL A 105 5.62 14.89 11.50
N VAL A 106 5.54 14.36 10.27
CA VAL A 106 6.58 14.56 9.25
C VAL A 106 6.78 16.04 8.91
N LEU A 107 5.69 16.82 8.84
CA LEU A 107 5.73 18.26 8.58
C LEU A 107 6.50 19.03 9.66
N PHE A 108 6.24 18.73 10.94
CA PHE A 108 6.89 19.41 12.08
C PHE A 108 8.34 18.95 12.29
N SER A 109 8.65 17.68 11.98
CA SER A 109 10.02 17.17 12.03
C SER A 109 10.92 17.68 10.90
N ALA A 110 10.41 18.48 9.96
CA ALA A 110 11.17 18.96 8.80
C ALA A 110 12.37 19.86 9.15
N GLY A 111 12.41 20.45 10.35
CA GLY A 111 13.53 21.29 10.79
C GLY A 111 14.84 20.53 11.02
N GLN A 112 14.80 19.20 11.12
CA GLN A 112 15.98 18.36 11.42
C GLN A 112 16.61 17.72 10.17
N SER A 113 16.01 17.93 9.00
CA SER A 113 16.38 17.20 7.78
C SER A 113 17.21 18.05 6.81
N PRO A 114 18.08 17.42 6.00
CA PRO A 114 18.97 18.11 5.07
C PRO A 114 18.21 18.89 3.98
N THR A 115 16.98 18.49 3.66
CA THR A 115 16.10 19.18 2.69
C THR A 115 14.76 19.57 3.33
N PRO A 116 14.72 20.65 4.14
CA PRO A 116 13.55 21.00 4.95
C PRO A 116 12.34 21.37 4.10
N LEU A 117 12.54 22.01 2.94
CA LEU A 117 11.45 22.39 2.03
C LEU A 117 10.74 21.16 1.45
N LEU A 118 11.51 20.16 1.00
CA LEU A 118 10.95 18.97 0.37
C LEU A 118 10.13 18.14 1.38
N GLN A 119 10.62 18.01 2.62
CA GLN A 119 9.87 17.32 3.68
C GLN A 119 8.61 18.09 4.09
N ARG A 120 8.64 19.43 4.08
CA ARG A 120 7.44 20.24 4.31
C ARG A 120 6.39 20.02 3.22
N LEU A 121 6.81 19.99 1.96
CA LEU A 121 5.92 19.67 0.85
C LEU A 121 5.36 18.25 1.00
N PHE A 122 6.18 17.27 1.36
CA PHE A 122 5.74 15.91 1.62
C PHE A 122 4.69 15.82 2.72
N GLY A 123 4.92 16.45 3.87
CA GLY A 123 3.93 16.52 4.95
C GLY A 123 2.63 17.20 4.51
N ALA A 124 2.72 18.31 3.77
CA ALA A 124 1.54 19.03 3.29
C ALA A 124 0.71 18.20 2.28
N PHE A 125 1.36 17.57 1.30
CA PHE A 125 0.70 16.65 0.37
C PHE A 125 0.17 15.40 1.08
N GLY A 126 0.85 14.92 2.12
CA GLY A 126 0.40 13.79 2.94
C GLY A 126 -0.86 14.10 3.73
N ILE A 127 -1.02 15.32 4.24
CA ILE A 127 -2.26 15.77 4.90
C ILE A 127 -3.41 15.76 3.89
N LEU A 128 -3.20 16.30 2.68
CA LEU A 128 -4.21 16.26 1.61
C LEU A 128 -4.54 14.81 1.20
N GLY A 129 -3.53 13.95 1.11
CA GLY A 129 -3.69 12.50 0.90
C GLY A 129 -4.54 11.85 2.00
N GLY A 130 -4.23 12.10 3.27
CA GLY A 130 -4.99 11.56 4.41
C GLY A 130 -6.44 12.03 4.43
N LEU A 131 -6.68 13.31 4.15
CA LEU A 131 -8.03 13.88 4.04
C LEU A 131 -8.81 13.31 2.86
N SER A 132 -8.14 12.80 1.81
CA SER A 132 -8.79 12.19 0.65
C SER A 132 -9.30 10.77 0.91
N ILE A 133 -8.67 10.01 1.83
CA ILE A 133 -9.00 8.60 2.11
C ILE A 133 -10.49 8.39 2.46
N PRO A 134 -11.12 9.16 3.37
CA PRO A 134 -12.52 8.96 3.74
C PRO A 134 -13.48 9.17 2.57
N PHE A 135 -13.15 10.06 1.63
CA PHE A 135 -13.95 10.33 0.44
C PHE A 135 -13.91 9.16 -0.56
N LEU A 136 -12.90 8.28 -0.49
CA LEU A 136 -12.91 7.03 -1.25
C LEU A 136 -14.05 6.11 -0.81
N PHE A 137 -14.48 6.17 0.45
CA PHE A 137 -15.54 5.31 1.02
C PHE A 137 -16.88 6.02 1.19
N GLY A 138 -17.02 7.23 0.64
CA GLY A 138 -18.25 8.01 0.69
C GLY A 138 -19.44 7.31 0.01
N LYS A 139 -20.66 7.80 0.30
CA LYS A 139 -21.87 7.33 -0.39
C LYS A 139 -21.72 7.56 -1.89
N ARG A 140 -22.09 6.57 -2.69
CA ARG A 140 -22.07 6.63 -4.16
C ARG A 140 -23.49 6.46 -4.68
N ASP A 141 -23.89 7.32 -5.60
CA ASP A 141 -25.17 7.23 -6.28
C ASP A 141 -25.07 6.25 -7.46
N SER A 142 -26.22 5.88 -8.02
CA SER A 142 -26.32 4.96 -9.16
C SER A 142 -25.63 5.46 -10.43
N SER A 143 -25.31 6.76 -10.52
CA SER A 143 -24.62 7.40 -11.65
C SER A 143 -23.08 7.33 -11.58
N GLY A 144 -22.53 6.59 -10.59
CA GLY A 144 -21.09 6.39 -10.43
C GLY A 144 -20.48 7.13 -9.24
N ALA A 145 -19.15 7.21 -9.19
CA ALA A 145 -18.49 7.96 -8.13
C ALA A 145 -18.72 9.48 -8.33
N GLY A 146 -19.20 10.15 -7.28
CA GLY A 146 -19.34 11.60 -7.25
C GLY A 146 -18.02 12.33 -7.49
N PRO A 147 -18.05 13.62 -7.87
CA PRO A 147 -16.87 14.39 -8.25
C PRO A 147 -15.79 14.37 -7.16
N MET A 148 -16.21 14.42 -5.89
CA MET A 148 -15.33 14.38 -4.72
C MET A 148 -14.57 13.05 -4.57
N GLY A 149 -15.18 11.92 -4.96
CA GLY A 149 -14.52 10.62 -4.92
C GLY A 149 -13.47 10.47 -6.01
N ARG A 150 -13.74 11.03 -7.21
CA ARG A 150 -12.78 11.04 -8.32
C ARG A 150 -11.57 11.90 -8.00
N THR A 151 -11.78 13.10 -7.48
CA THR A 151 -10.67 13.98 -7.07
C THR A 151 -9.86 13.36 -5.93
N ALA A 152 -10.52 12.75 -4.94
CA ALA A 152 -9.83 12.04 -3.86
C ALA A 152 -8.93 10.91 -4.36
N ALA A 153 -9.40 10.10 -5.31
CA ALA A 153 -8.62 9.02 -5.92
C ALA A 153 -7.38 9.54 -6.66
N VAL A 154 -7.48 10.70 -7.33
CA VAL A 154 -6.33 11.34 -7.97
C VAL A 154 -5.34 11.88 -6.94
N VAL A 155 -5.84 12.56 -5.90
CA VAL A 155 -5.00 13.17 -4.86
C VAL A 155 -4.15 12.11 -4.14
N ILE A 156 -4.76 11.00 -3.71
CA ILE A 156 -4.00 9.92 -3.05
C ILE A 156 -2.99 9.29 -4.00
N THR A 157 -3.33 9.10 -5.28
CA THR A 157 -2.40 8.52 -6.27
C THR A 157 -1.19 9.44 -6.49
N LEU A 158 -1.45 10.75 -6.67
CA LEU A 158 -0.39 11.76 -6.82
C LEU A 158 0.50 11.84 -5.58
N PHE A 159 -0.05 11.66 -4.39
CA PHE A 159 0.74 11.59 -3.16
C PHE A 159 1.76 10.44 -3.20
N PHE A 160 1.36 9.22 -3.62
CA PHE A 160 2.32 8.11 -3.74
C PHE A 160 3.38 8.34 -4.82
N CYS A 161 3.01 8.98 -5.94
CA CYS A 161 4.00 9.41 -6.94
C CYS A 161 5.00 10.42 -6.35
N PHE A 162 4.51 11.38 -5.55
CA PHE A 162 5.37 12.33 -4.86
C PHE A 162 6.23 11.66 -3.78
N TRP A 163 5.71 10.65 -3.08
CA TRP A 163 6.46 9.86 -2.12
C TRP A 163 7.67 9.19 -2.77
N MET A 164 7.54 8.59 -3.96
CA MET A 164 8.70 8.03 -4.66
C MET A 164 9.80 9.08 -4.90
N VAL A 165 9.44 10.31 -5.28
CA VAL A 165 10.41 11.39 -5.51
C VAL A 165 11.07 11.83 -4.20
N PHE A 166 10.29 11.90 -3.12
CA PHE A 166 10.80 12.20 -1.79
C PHE A 166 11.82 11.14 -1.35
N ASP A 167 11.46 9.86 -1.50
CA ASP A 167 12.27 8.72 -1.08
C ASP A 167 13.59 8.63 -1.85
N TYR A 168 13.52 8.80 -3.17
CA TYR A 168 14.71 8.91 -4.03
C TYR A 168 15.67 10.00 -3.55
N LYS A 169 15.14 11.17 -3.16
CA LYS A 169 15.97 12.29 -2.67
C LYS A 169 16.45 12.15 -1.24
N SER A 170 15.82 11.33 -0.40
CA SER A 170 16.38 11.02 0.92
C SER A 170 17.52 10.01 0.82
N ILE A 171 17.48 9.12 -0.17
CA ILE A 171 18.33 7.93 -0.20
C ILE A 171 19.47 8.01 -1.24
N TYR A 172 19.48 9.02 -2.14
CA TYR A 172 20.47 9.13 -3.22
C TYR A 172 21.96 9.09 -2.77
N ALA A 173 22.24 9.40 -1.51
CA ALA A 173 23.59 9.40 -0.96
C ALA A 173 24.03 8.03 -0.41
N ASP A 174 23.09 7.10 -0.19
CA ASP A 174 23.39 5.80 0.41
C ASP A 174 23.87 4.79 -0.64
N PRO A 175 25.10 4.26 -0.54
CA PRO A 175 25.63 3.32 -1.52
C PRO A 175 25.07 1.89 -1.39
N ILE A 176 24.33 1.59 -0.31
CA ILE A 176 23.88 0.23 0.03
C ILE A 176 22.44 0.03 -0.43
N VAL A 177 22.28 -0.52 -1.64
CA VAL A 177 20.96 -0.76 -2.27
C VAL A 177 20.02 -1.61 -1.41
N TRP A 178 20.55 -2.61 -0.70
CA TRP A 178 19.74 -3.53 0.11
C TRP A 178 19.06 -2.90 1.33
N ASN A 179 19.46 -1.69 1.73
CA ASN A 179 18.81 -0.97 2.82
C ASN A 179 17.44 -0.44 2.39
N TYR A 180 17.31 0.01 1.15
CA TYR A 180 16.10 0.70 0.69
C TYR A 180 15.35 0.01 -0.46
N ALA A 181 15.93 -1.03 -1.07
CA ALA A 181 15.32 -1.70 -2.23
C ALA A 181 13.87 -2.15 -1.98
N PHE A 182 13.61 -2.80 -0.84
CA PHE A 182 12.26 -3.27 -0.51
C PHE A 182 11.30 -2.13 -0.21
N GLU A 183 11.78 -1.04 0.38
CA GLU A 183 10.99 0.16 0.63
C GLU A 183 10.53 0.82 -0.65
N VAL A 184 11.46 1.08 -1.57
CA VAL A 184 11.16 1.68 -2.87
C VAL A 184 10.18 0.79 -3.64
N LEU A 185 10.36 -0.53 -3.61
CA LEU A 185 9.43 -1.48 -4.22
C LEU A 185 8.03 -1.41 -3.60
N ALA A 186 7.92 -1.28 -2.27
CA ALA A 186 6.64 -1.16 -1.58
C ALA A 186 5.90 0.13 -1.98
N ILE A 187 6.60 1.25 -2.09
CA ILE A 187 6.02 2.53 -2.51
C ILE A 187 5.58 2.46 -3.98
N ILE A 188 6.39 1.87 -4.86
CA ILE A 188 6.06 1.67 -6.28
C ILE A 188 4.80 0.80 -6.42
N ALA A 189 4.78 -0.36 -5.77
CA ALA A 189 3.63 -1.26 -5.81
C ALA A 189 2.38 -0.59 -5.25
N SER A 190 2.51 0.22 -4.20
CA SER A 190 1.39 0.95 -3.61
C SER A 190 0.83 2.05 -4.51
N GLY A 191 1.71 2.81 -5.16
CA GLY A 191 1.31 3.81 -6.14
C GLY A 191 0.58 3.17 -7.33
N ALA A 192 1.09 2.04 -7.83
CA ALA A 192 0.43 1.28 -8.90
C ALA A 192 -0.94 0.75 -8.46
N ALA A 193 -1.05 0.21 -7.24
CA ALA A 193 -2.31 -0.29 -6.69
C ALA A 193 -3.40 0.80 -6.64
N LEU A 194 -3.05 1.97 -6.11
CA LEU A 194 -3.99 3.09 -5.99
C LEU A 194 -4.33 3.71 -7.35
N TYR A 195 -3.40 3.71 -8.30
CA TYR A 195 -3.68 4.07 -9.68
C TYR A 195 -4.74 3.16 -10.31
N PHE A 196 -4.62 1.84 -10.13
CA PHE A 196 -5.62 0.88 -10.61
C PHE A 196 -6.96 0.99 -9.87
N VAL A 197 -6.96 1.40 -8.60
CA VAL A 197 -8.19 1.73 -7.86
C VAL A 197 -8.83 3.00 -8.44
N ALA A 198 -8.04 4.04 -8.73
CA ALA A 198 -8.54 5.27 -9.34
C ALA A 198 -9.25 5.01 -10.68
N ALA A 199 -8.79 4.02 -11.46
CA ALA A 199 -9.44 3.62 -12.72
C ALA A 199 -10.93 3.21 -12.53
N PHE A 200 -11.32 2.63 -11.39
CA PHE A 200 -12.73 2.34 -11.10
C PHE A 200 -13.58 3.59 -10.91
N PHE A 201 -13.00 4.68 -10.40
CA PHE A 201 -13.71 5.95 -10.23
C PHE A 201 -14.01 6.63 -11.58
N TYR A 202 -13.29 6.24 -12.64
CA TYR A 202 -13.48 6.67 -14.03
C TYR A 202 -14.19 5.64 -14.93
N GLY A 203 -14.64 4.50 -14.37
CA GLY A 203 -15.36 3.46 -15.11
C GLY A 203 -14.51 2.57 -16.02
N VAL A 204 -13.18 2.65 -15.92
CA VAL A 204 -12.24 1.84 -16.73
C VAL A 204 -11.52 0.80 -15.84
N GLY A 205 -12.16 0.41 -14.73
CA GLY A 205 -11.60 -0.51 -13.75
C GLY A 205 -11.34 -1.92 -14.32
N LYS A 206 -10.15 -2.45 -14.06
CA LYS A 206 -9.74 -3.82 -14.42
C LYS A 206 -9.54 -4.65 -13.15
N PRO A 207 -10.52 -5.48 -12.72
CA PRO A 207 -10.51 -6.09 -11.40
C PRO A 207 -9.33 -7.02 -11.15
N THR A 208 -8.88 -7.77 -12.16
CA THR A 208 -7.73 -8.67 -12.03
C THR A 208 -6.45 -7.91 -11.72
N GLN A 209 -6.17 -6.84 -12.49
CA GLN A 209 -4.94 -6.05 -12.32
C GLN A 209 -4.97 -5.27 -11.00
N THR A 210 -6.14 -4.74 -10.62
CA THR A 210 -6.28 -4.01 -9.37
C THR A 210 -6.13 -4.92 -8.15
N LEU A 211 -6.70 -6.13 -8.16
CA LEU A 211 -6.55 -7.07 -7.04
C LEU A 211 -5.11 -7.52 -6.85
N ILE A 212 -4.43 -7.88 -7.94
CA ILE A 212 -3.00 -8.26 -7.89
C ILE A 212 -2.18 -7.09 -7.35
N ALA A 213 -2.40 -5.87 -7.85
CA ALA A 213 -1.65 -4.70 -7.41
C ALA A 213 -1.92 -4.34 -5.94
N LEU A 214 -3.18 -4.42 -5.48
CA LEU A 214 -3.55 -4.19 -4.07
C LEU A 214 -2.89 -5.21 -3.14
N GLN A 215 -2.90 -6.48 -3.52
CA GLN A 215 -2.29 -7.55 -2.72
C GLN A 215 -0.76 -7.44 -2.67
N LEU A 216 -0.12 -7.17 -3.82
CA LEU A 216 1.33 -6.97 -3.88
C LEU A 216 1.77 -5.73 -3.11
N GLY A 217 1.03 -4.62 -3.24
CA GLY A 217 1.26 -3.39 -2.47
C GLY A 217 1.16 -3.63 -0.97
N ALA A 218 0.07 -4.28 -0.52
CA ALA A 218 -0.16 -4.55 0.90
C ALA A 218 0.89 -5.51 1.45
N PHE A 219 1.21 -6.58 0.73
CA PHE A 219 2.26 -7.52 1.07
C PHE A 219 3.60 -6.79 1.29
N LEU A 220 4.04 -6.01 0.30
CA LEU A 220 5.32 -5.29 0.38
C LEU A 220 5.31 -4.24 1.50
N CYS A 221 4.25 -3.44 1.66
CA CYS A 221 4.18 -2.47 2.75
C CYS A 221 4.29 -3.15 4.14
N ILE A 222 3.66 -4.31 4.34
CA ILE A 222 3.81 -5.06 5.59
C ILE A 222 5.25 -5.55 5.75
N THR A 223 5.87 -6.08 4.69
CA THR A 223 7.25 -6.61 4.76
C THR A 223 8.29 -5.58 5.22
N VAL A 224 8.08 -4.29 4.92
CA VAL A 224 9.03 -3.21 5.22
C VAL A 224 8.68 -2.47 6.53
N THR A 225 7.74 -2.97 7.33
CA THR A 225 7.30 -2.27 8.56
C THR A 225 8.42 -2.10 9.60
N PHE A 226 9.40 -3.01 9.63
CA PHE A 226 10.49 -3.02 10.62
C PHE A 226 11.77 -2.28 10.20
N GLU A 227 11.71 -1.47 9.15
CA GLU A 227 12.87 -0.70 8.70
C GLU A 227 13.24 0.40 9.73
N PRO A 228 14.54 0.63 10.01
CA PRO A 228 14.99 1.66 10.95
C PRO A 228 14.79 3.07 10.37
N ARG A 229 13.57 3.58 10.45
CA ARG A 229 13.18 4.91 9.96
C ARG A 229 12.56 5.77 11.05
N SER A 230 12.28 7.02 10.71
CA SER A 230 11.41 7.86 11.54
C SER A 230 10.07 7.15 11.73
N THR A 231 9.60 7.09 12.97
CA THR A 231 8.38 6.36 13.36
C THR A 231 7.17 6.78 12.53
N ALA A 232 7.12 8.03 12.08
CA ALA A 232 6.06 8.55 11.23
C ALA A 232 6.00 7.90 9.83
N LEU A 233 7.14 7.62 9.19
CA LEU A 233 7.17 6.98 7.86
C LEU A 233 6.72 5.51 7.95
N SER A 234 7.15 4.79 9.00
CA SER A 234 6.69 3.42 9.25
C SER A 234 5.18 3.36 9.50
N VAL A 235 4.64 4.34 10.22
CA VAL A 235 3.19 4.48 10.42
C VAL A 235 2.47 4.73 9.08
N LEU A 236 2.99 5.61 8.22
CA LEU A 236 2.37 5.85 6.90
C LEU A 236 2.35 4.58 6.03
N LEU A 237 3.39 3.75 6.05
CA LEU A 237 3.42 2.45 5.36
C LEU A 237 2.42 1.45 5.95
N GLY A 238 2.29 1.42 7.29
CA GLY A 238 1.30 0.57 7.95
C GLY A 238 -0.13 0.94 7.55
N ILE A 239 -0.45 2.24 7.50
CA ILE A 239 -1.78 2.70 7.10
C ILE A 239 -2.01 2.46 5.61
N SER A 240 -1.00 2.62 4.74
CA SER A 240 -1.16 2.31 3.31
C SER A 240 -1.46 0.83 3.08
N ALA A 241 -0.81 -0.08 3.83
CA ALA A 241 -1.13 -1.50 3.79
C ALA A 241 -2.60 -1.76 4.21
N LEU A 242 -3.04 -1.16 5.32
CA LEU A 242 -4.42 -1.31 5.80
C LEU A 242 -5.45 -0.75 4.82
N LEU A 243 -5.17 0.38 4.18
CA LEU A 243 -6.00 0.96 3.13
C LEU A 243 -6.14 0.01 1.94
N GLN A 244 -5.04 -0.58 1.49
CA GLN A 244 -5.03 -1.52 0.36
C GLN A 244 -5.81 -2.79 0.69
N LEU A 245 -5.62 -3.37 1.88
CA LEU A 245 -6.39 -4.53 2.34
C LEU A 245 -7.89 -4.22 2.46
N LEU A 246 -8.26 -3.02 2.90
CA LEU A 246 -9.66 -2.60 2.99
C LEU A 246 -10.30 -2.45 1.60
N LEU A 247 -9.56 -1.86 0.65
CA LEU A 247 -10.01 -1.73 -0.74
C LEU A 247 -10.13 -3.09 -1.43
N GLU A 248 -9.17 -4.00 -1.20
CA GLU A 248 -9.21 -5.38 -1.66
C GLU A 248 -10.45 -6.10 -1.11
N PHE A 249 -10.69 -6.01 0.21
CA PHE A 249 -11.85 -6.62 0.85
C PHE A 249 -13.17 -6.17 0.22
N LEU A 250 -13.33 -4.85 -0.02
CA LEU A 250 -14.53 -4.32 -0.66
C LEU A 250 -14.69 -4.80 -2.10
N LEU A 251 -13.60 -4.85 -2.85
CA LEU A 251 -13.62 -5.28 -4.24
C LEU A 251 -14.06 -6.75 -4.33
N ILE A 252 -13.48 -7.64 -3.54
CA ILE A 252 -13.83 -9.07 -3.53
C ILE A 252 -15.25 -9.29 -2.99
N ALA A 253 -15.65 -8.57 -1.94
CA ALA A 253 -16.96 -8.75 -1.32
C ALA A 253 -18.13 -8.36 -2.24
N ASN A 254 -17.89 -7.47 -3.23
CA ASN A 254 -18.88 -7.02 -4.21
C ASN A 254 -18.85 -7.80 -5.53
N MET A 255 -17.93 -8.75 -5.72
CA MET A 255 -17.89 -9.60 -6.91
C MET A 255 -19.14 -10.48 -7.02
N ARG A 256 -19.52 -10.84 -8.25
CA ARG A 256 -20.63 -11.75 -8.56
C ARG A 256 -20.08 -13.01 -9.23
N GLU A 257 -20.71 -14.16 -8.95
CA GLU A 257 -20.40 -15.41 -9.65
C GLU A 257 -20.88 -15.30 -11.10
N THR A 258 -20.02 -15.74 -12.03
CA THR A 258 -20.34 -15.84 -13.47
C THR A 258 -21.20 -17.04 -13.78
#